data_AF-A0AAJ6FB24-F1
#
_entry.id   AF-A0AAJ6FB24-F1
#
_cell.length_a   1.000
_cell.length_b   1.000
_cell.length_c   1.000
_cell.angle_alpha   90.00
_cell.angle_beta   90.00
_cell.angle_gamma   90.00
#
_symmetry.space_group_name_H-M   'P 1'
#
loop_
_entity.id
_entity.type
_entity.pdbx_description
1 polymer ?
#
loop_
_entity_poly.entity_id
_entity_poly.type
_entity_poly.pdbx_seq_one_letter_code
_entity_poly.pdbx_strand_id
1 'polypeptide(L)'
;MEAVRRSDQFAAPLGWAEIYVLRKFADVVKRSDHGRTPVHEQIAKSYGQVTEHAQMEIFVRGMPAPIAKALGVKTGSPALTVVRRYYGLREELFEVTITTHPEGRYTYTMDMQRSLRPRL
;
A
#
# COMPACT_ATOMS: atom_id res chain seq x y z
N MET A 1 7.36 -0.63 -9.79
CA MET A 1 7.09 -2.08 -9.89
C MET A 1 5.65 -2.34 -9.48
N GLU A 2 5.11 -3.51 -9.82
CA GLU A 2 3.70 -3.84 -9.59
C GLU A 2 3.58 -5.23 -8.96
N ALA A 3 2.56 -5.43 -8.13
CA ALA A 3 2.30 -6.72 -7.50
C ALA A 3 0.80 -6.95 -7.27
N VAL A 4 0.36 -8.18 -7.53
CA VAL A 4 -0.96 -8.65 -7.09
C VAL A 4 -0.86 -9.03 -5.60
N ARG A 5 -1.66 -8.37 -4.76
CA ARG A 5 -1.75 -8.67 -3.33
C ARG A 5 -2.67 -9.86 -3.12
N ARG A 6 -2.23 -10.81 -2.30
CA ARG A 6 -3.02 -12.00 -1.90
C ARG A 6 -3.06 -12.09 -0.37
N SER A 7 -4.14 -12.66 0.14
CA SER A 7 -4.33 -12.97 1.56
C SER A 7 -4.71 -14.45 1.68
N ASP A 8 -4.30 -15.11 2.75
CA ASP A 8 -4.72 -16.49 3.01
C ASP A 8 -6.21 -16.57 3.41
N GLN A 9 -6.84 -15.43 3.74
CA GLN A 9 -8.27 -15.34 4.10
C GLN A 9 -9.22 -15.30 2.89
N PHE A 10 -8.72 -15.01 1.69
CA PHE A 10 -9.53 -14.89 0.48
C PHE A 10 -8.84 -15.56 -0.71
N ALA A 11 -9.54 -16.46 -1.40
CA ALA A 11 -8.99 -17.11 -2.60
C ALA A 11 -8.78 -16.12 -3.76
N ALA A 12 -9.63 -15.10 -3.86
CA ALA A 12 -9.52 -14.05 -4.86
C ALA A 12 -8.39 -13.04 -4.50
N PRO A 13 -7.73 -12.41 -5.49
CA PRO A 13 -6.76 -11.36 -5.24
C PRO A 13 -7.31 -10.22 -4.38
N LEU A 14 -6.56 -9.81 -3.35
CA LEU A 14 -6.95 -8.76 -2.41
C LEU A 14 -6.91 -7.37 -3.07
N GLY A 15 -5.98 -7.16 -4.00
CA GLY A 15 -5.80 -5.88 -4.66
C GLY A 15 -4.58 -5.85 -5.57
N TRP A 16 -4.39 -4.72 -6.24
CA TRP A 16 -3.25 -4.42 -7.09
C TRP A 16 -2.42 -3.33 -6.43
N ALA A 17 -1.11 -3.55 -6.27
CA ALA A 17 -0.19 -2.57 -5.73
C ALA A 17 0.76 -2.08 -6.83
N GLU A 18 0.79 -0.77 -7.05
CA GLU A 18 1.86 -0.08 -7.76
C GLU A 18 2.81 0.51 -6.71
N ILE A 19 4.11 0.31 -6.91
CA ILE A 19 5.13 0.62 -5.92
C ILE A 19 6.27 1.39 -6.59
N TYR A 20 6.54 2.57 -6.06
CA TYR A 20 7.55 3.51 -6.52
C TYR A 20 8.56 3.71 -5.40
N VAL A 21 9.84 3.51 -5.68
CA VAL A 21 10.93 3.64 -4.70
C VAL A 21 12.04 4.50 -5.27
N LEU A 22 12.80 5.16 -4.40
CA LEU A 22 14.00 5.87 -4.84
C LEU A 22 14.98 4.92 -5.53
N ARG A 23 15.69 5.44 -6.55
CA ARG A 23 16.61 4.66 -7.38
C ARG A 23 17.70 3.93 -6.56
N LYS A 24 18.14 4.50 -5.44
CA LYS A 24 19.12 3.87 -4.53
C LYS A 24 18.63 2.53 -3.95
N PHE A 25 17.33 2.24 -4.01
CA PHE A 25 16.72 0.99 -3.57
C PHE A 25 16.29 0.08 -4.73
N ALA A 26 16.71 0.35 -5.97
CA ALA A 26 16.20 -0.33 -7.16
C ALA A 26 16.39 -1.86 -7.13
N ASP A 27 17.38 -2.39 -6.40
CA ASP A 27 17.55 -3.85 -6.30
C ASP A 27 16.42 -4.54 -5.55
N VAL A 28 15.60 -3.80 -4.79
CA VAL A 28 14.41 -4.37 -4.15
C VAL A 28 13.46 -4.96 -5.19
N VAL A 29 13.39 -4.38 -6.40
CA VAL A 29 12.53 -4.84 -7.52
C VAL A 29 12.84 -6.27 -7.96
N LYS A 30 14.05 -6.76 -7.67
CA LYS A 30 14.47 -8.13 -8.02
C LYS A 30 13.88 -9.19 -7.07
N ARG A 31 13.21 -8.79 -5.99
CA ARG A 31 12.64 -9.71 -5.00
C ARG A 31 11.26 -10.17 -5.44
N SER A 32 10.91 -11.42 -5.09
CA SER A 32 9.66 -12.05 -5.50
C SER A 32 8.52 -11.94 -4.48
N ASP A 33 8.79 -11.38 -3.29
CA ASP A 33 7.90 -11.43 -2.11
C ASP A 33 7.00 -10.20 -1.92
N HIS A 34 6.99 -9.24 -2.87
CA HIS A 34 6.25 -7.97 -2.78
C HIS A 34 4.72 -8.12 -2.56
N GLY A 35 4.16 -9.27 -2.91
CA GLY A 35 2.74 -9.57 -2.69
C GLY A 35 2.38 -9.92 -1.24
N ARG A 36 3.36 -10.33 -0.41
CA ARG A 36 3.18 -10.76 0.98
C ARG A 36 3.89 -9.82 1.97
N THR A 37 5.14 -9.46 1.70
CA THR A 37 5.94 -8.59 2.58
C THR A 37 5.94 -7.16 2.04
N PRO A 38 5.56 -6.14 2.84
CA PRO A 38 5.61 -4.75 2.43
C PRO A 38 7.01 -4.32 1.99
N VAL A 39 7.10 -3.49 0.93
CA VAL A 39 8.39 -3.12 0.33
C VAL A 39 9.23 -2.26 1.27
N HIS A 40 8.62 -1.36 2.05
CA HIS A 40 9.37 -0.55 3.01
C HIS A 40 10.12 -1.41 4.05
N GLU A 41 9.54 -2.54 4.47
CA GLU A 41 10.22 -3.49 5.36
C GLU A 41 11.41 -4.19 4.66
N GLN A 42 11.27 -4.51 3.37
CA GLN A 42 12.35 -5.08 2.58
C GLN A 42 13.50 -4.10 2.40
N ILE A 43 13.18 -2.82 2.18
CA ILE A 43 14.17 -1.74 2.10
C ILE A 43 14.87 -1.56 3.45
N ALA A 44 14.11 -1.49 4.55
CA ALA A 44 14.67 -1.39 5.89
C ALA A 44 15.65 -2.54 6.19
N LYS A 45 15.26 -3.79 5.87
CA LYS A 45 16.10 -4.97 6.08
C LYS A 45 17.37 -4.97 5.21
N SER A 46 17.29 -4.52 3.96
CA SER A 46 18.39 -4.67 3.00
C SER A 46 19.36 -3.48 3.02
N TYR A 47 18.89 -2.29 3.42
CA TYR A 47 19.65 -1.05 3.32
C TYR A 47 19.79 -0.30 4.66
N GLY A 48 19.14 -0.77 5.74
CA GLY A 48 19.11 -0.06 7.00
C GLY A 48 18.28 1.24 6.97
N GLN A 49 17.40 1.41 5.97
CA GLN A 49 16.53 2.57 5.88
C GLN A 49 15.56 2.61 7.07
N VAL A 50 15.49 3.76 7.74
CA VAL A 50 14.51 4.02 8.80
C VAL A 50 13.28 4.67 8.20
N THR A 51 12.10 4.19 8.60
CA THR A 51 10.82 4.86 8.32
C THR A 51 10.45 5.70 9.53
N GLU A 52 10.46 7.01 9.39
CA GLU A 52 10.06 7.95 10.45
C GLU A 52 8.55 8.04 10.56
N HIS A 53 7.86 8.14 9.41
CA HIS A 53 6.41 8.11 9.37
C HIS A 53 5.89 7.69 7.99
N ALA A 54 4.60 7.38 7.94
CA ALA A 54 3.87 7.16 6.70
C ALA A 54 2.62 8.04 6.66
N GLN A 55 2.45 8.78 5.57
CA GLN A 55 1.19 9.46 5.28
C GLN A 55 0.30 8.53 4.46
N MET A 56 -0.97 8.45 4.81
CA MET A 56 -1.95 7.63 4.09
C MET A 56 -3.12 8.47 3.61
N GLU A 57 -3.47 8.28 2.35
CA GLU A 57 -4.59 8.92 1.67
C GLU A 57 -5.52 7.82 1.14
N ILE A 58 -6.80 7.89 1.49
CA ILE A 58 -7.79 6.87 1.16
C ILE A 58 -8.92 7.53 0.38
N PHE A 59 -9.25 6.99 -0.78
CA PHE A 59 -10.36 7.46 -1.59
C PHE A 59 -10.99 6.33 -2.40
N VAL A 60 -12.18 6.59 -2.95
CA VAL A 60 -12.91 5.65 -3.80
C VAL A 60 -12.76 6.06 -5.26
N ARG A 61 -12.64 5.08 -6.14
CA ARG A 61 -12.72 5.27 -7.59
C ARG A 61 -13.32 4.05 -8.27
N GLY A 62 -13.68 4.19 -9.54
CA GLY A 62 -14.00 3.03 -10.39
C GLY A 62 -12.75 2.20 -10.71
N MET A 63 -12.90 0.87 -10.76
CA MET A 63 -11.82 -0.06 -11.05
C MET A 63 -11.21 0.18 -12.45
N PRO A 64 -9.90 0.43 -12.57
CA PRO A 64 -9.27 0.67 -13.88
C PRO A 64 -9.28 -0.57 -14.77
N ALA A 65 -9.44 -0.34 -16.07
CA ALA A 65 -9.39 -1.39 -17.08
C ALA A 65 -8.11 -2.25 -17.04
N PRO A 66 -6.89 -1.68 -16.90
CA PRO A 66 -5.66 -2.46 -16.98
C PRO A 66 -5.53 -3.54 -15.89
N ILE A 67 -6.10 -3.31 -14.70
CA ILE A 67 -5.94 -4.20 -13.55
C ILE A 67 -7.19 -5.03 -13.23
N ALA A 68 -8.35 -4.68 -13.80
CA ALA A 68 -9.64 -5.34 -13.53
C ALA A 68 -9.60 -6.85 -13.81
N LYS A 69 -9.01 -7.26 -14.94
CA LYS A 69 -8.89 -8.67 -15.32
C LYS A 69 -8.03 -9.46 -14.33
N ALA A 70 -6.89 -8.91 -13.91
CA ALA A 70 -6.00 -9.56 -12.95
C ALA A 70 -6.67 -9.74 -11.58
N LEU A 71 -7.60 -8.85 -11.23
CA LEU A 71 -8.37 -8.90 -9.99
C LEU A 71 -9.69 -9.68 -10.13
N GLY A 72 -10.07 -10.13 -11.33
CA GLY A 72 -11.31 -10.87 -11.55
C GLY A 72 -12.55 -10.06 -11.20
N VAL A 73 -12.59 -8.77 -11.57
CA VAL A 73 -13.75 -7.89 -11.37
C VAL A 73 -14.06 -7.08 -12.64
N LYS A 74 -15.22 -6.44 -12.66
CA LYS A 74 -15.66 -5.60 -13.78
C LYS A 74 -14.93 -4.25 -13.78
N THR A 75 -14.50 -3.77 -14.94
CA THR A 75 -14.02 -2.39 -15.10
C THR A 75 -15.08 -1.39 -14.64
N GLY A 76 -14.67 -0.36 -13.91
CA GLY A 76 -15.55 0.66 -13.35
C GLY A 76 -16.30 0.24 -12.09
N SER A 77 -16.20 -1.03 -11.64
CA SER A 77 -16.78 -1.43 -10.35
C SER A 77 -16.16 -0.62 -9.19
N PRO A 78 -16.88 -0.42 -8.07
CA PRO A 78 -16.32 0.31 -6.93
C PRO A 78 -15.01 -0.31 -6.42
N ALA A 79 -14.07 0.56 -6.09
CA ALA A 79 -12.76 0.18 -5.57
C ALA A 79 -12.28 1.20 -4.53
N LEU A 80 -11.69 0.70 -3.45
CA LEU A 80 -10.96 1.52 -2.49
C LEU A 80 -9.52 1.67 -2.95
N THR A 81 -9.02 2.89 -3.06
CA THR A 81 -7.61 3.16 -3.35
C THR A 81 -6.96 3.75 -2.11
N VAL A 82 -5.81 3.18 -1.75
CA VAL A 82 -4.98 3.65 -0.64
C VAL A 82 -3.62 4.04 -1.19
N VAL A 83 -3.28 5.32 -1.07
CA VAL A 83 -1.93 5.82 -1.34
C VAL A 83 -1.19 5.93 -0.02
N ARG A 84 -0.06 5.23 0.12
CA ARG A 84 0.84 5.37 1.28
C ARG A 84 2.16 5.96 0.82
N ARG A 85 2.62 6.99 1.50
CA ARG A 85 3.88 7.69 1.28
C ARG A 85 4.75 7.50 2.51
N TYR A 86 5.91 6.87 2.36
CA TYR A 86 6.82 6.55 3.44
C TYR A 86 7.99 7.51 3.46
N TYR A 87 8.21 8.14 4.62
CA TYR A 87 9.23 9.15 4.82
C TYR A 87 10.29 8.65 5.79
N GLY A 88 11.55 8.85 5.43
CA GLY A 88 12.71 8.57 6.26
C GLY A 88 13.21 9.81 6.98
N LEU A 89 14.46 9.72 7.46
CA LEU A 89 15.14 10.84 8.10
C LEU A 89 15.10 12.10 7.23
N ARG A 90 14.85 13.25 7.88
CA ARG A 90 14.81 14.57 7.22
C ARG A 90 13.76 14.66 6.11
N GLU A 91 12.60 14.03 6.29
CA GLU A 91 11.47 14.08 5.35
C GLU A 91 11.78 13.49 3.96
N GLU A 92 12.75 12.57 3.86
CA GLU A 92 13.04 11.90 2.60
C GLU A 92 11.92 10.93 2.21
N LEU A 93 11.10 11.31 1.24
CA LEU A 93 10.13 10.41 0.61
C LEU A 93 10.85 9.31 -0.16
N PHE A 94 10.86 8.10 0.38
CA PHE A 94 11.64 7.01 -0.20
C PHE A 94 10.81 5.91 -0.89
N GLU A 95 9.53 5.78 -0.51
CA GLU A 95 8.59 4.84 -1.10
C GLU A 95 7.19 5.43 -1.19
N VAL A 96 6.51 5.21 -2.33
CA VAL A 96 5.08 5.45 -2.52
C VAL A 96 4.44 4.16 -2.98
N THR A 97 3.35 3.77 -2.33
CA THR A 97 2.51 2.65 -2.76
C THR A 97 1.12 3.18 -3.12
N ILE A 98 0.58 2.69 -4.23
CA ILE A 98 -0.81 2.90 -4.62
C ILE A 98 -1.45 1.52 -4.66
N THR A 99 -2.32 1.23 -3.71
CA THR A 99 -3.02 -0.06 -3.66
C THR A 99 -4.49 0.13 -3.98
N THR A 100 -4.96 -0.56 -5.03
CA THR A 100 -6.37 -0.58 -5.41
C THR A 100 -7.01 -1.90 -4.99
N HIS A 101 -8.03 -1.84 -4.15
CA HIS A 101 -8.79 -2.98 -3.63
C HIS A 101 -10.19 -2.99 -4.24
N PRO A 102 -10.63 -4.10 -4.86
CA PRO A 102 -12.04 -4.25 -5.25
C PRO A 102 -12.96 -4.22 -4.03
N GLU A 103 -14.20 -3.77 -4.22
CA GLU A 103 -15.23 -3.80 -3.17
C GLU A 103 -15.35 -5.18 -2.50
N GLY A 104 -15.69 -5.17 -1.20
CA GLY A 104 -15.91 -6.40 -0.42
C GLY A 104 -14.66 -7.20 -0.09
N ARG A 105 -13.47 -6.79 -0.54
CA ARG A 105 -12.20 -7.52 -0.29
C ARG A 105 -11.32 -6.90 0.78
N TYR A 106 -11.49 -5.61 1.06
CA TYR A 106 -10.66 -4.88 2.00
C TYR A 106 -11.48 -3.85 2.77
N THR A 107 -11.33 -3.87 4.09
CA THR A 107 -11.90 -2.87 4.99
C THR A 107 -10.75 -2.19 5.71
N TYR A 108 -10.78 -0.86 5.74
CA TYR A 108 -9.90 -0.07 6.57
C TYR A 108 -10.65 0.37 7.82
N THR A 109 -10.13 -0.02 8.99
CA THR A 109 -10.66 0.39 10.30
C THR A 109 -9.62 1.25 10.99
N MET A 110 -10.05 2.39 11.53
CA MET A 110 -9.22 3.29 12.33
C MET A 110 -9.98 3.71 13.58
N ASP A 111 -9.43 3.39 14.74
CA ASP A 111 -9.90 3.88 16.01
C ASP A 111 -9.19 5.19 16.36
N MET A 112 -9.96 6.23 16.64
CA MET A 112 -9.45 7.54 17.04
C MET A 112 -9.86 7.82 18.48
N GLN A 113 -8.87 8.16 19.31
CA GLN A 113 -9.10 8.57 20.69
C GLN A 113 -8.71 10.03 20.87
N ARG A 114 -9.47 10.76 21.69
CA ARG A 114 -9.22 12.17 21.99
C ARG A 114 -7.86 12.32 22.69
N SER A 115 -7.02 13.24 22.19
CA SER A 115 -5.64 13.43 22.68
C SER A 115 -5.52 14.13 24.04
N LEU A 116 -6.49 14.94 24.47
CA LEU A 116 -6.42 15.66 25.77
C LEU A 116 -7.82 15.85 26.40
N ARG A 117 -8.01 15.42 27.65
CA ARG A 117 -8.98 16.03 28.57
C ARG A 117 -8.30 17.25 29.20
N PRO A 118 -8.90 18.46 29.22
CA PRO A 118 -8.39 19.55 30.04
C PRO A 118 -8.29 19.06 31.49
N ARG A 119 -7.16 19.34 32.17
CA ARG A 119 -7.11 19.22 33.64
C ARG A 119 -8.03 20.32 34.17
N LEU A 120 -9.11 19.92 34.84
CA LEU A 120 -9.88 20.79 35.73
C LEU A 120 -9.00 21.19 36.93
#